data_AF-A0A1Y2TDQ6-F1
#
_entry.id   AF-A0A1Y2TDQ6-F1
#
_cell.length_a   1.000
_cell.length_b   1.000
_cell.length_c   1.000
_cell.angle_alpha   90.00
_cell.angle_beta   90.00
_cell.angle_gamma   90.00
#
_symmetry.space_group_name_H-M   'P 1'
#
loop_
_entity.id
_entity.type
_entity.pdbx_description
1 polymer ?
#
loop_
_entity_poly.entity_id
_entity_poly.type
_entity_poly.pdbx_seq_one_letter_code
_entity_poly.pdbx_strand_id
1 'polypeptide(L)'
;MTKEHSNVENEAISDDDLRRSWRCNSTPKKQFDDLIVEEMGRIWDSDPVKAERSDKVLHVNCQMQGGWLYDQAFEEVRAQWIEQGIWKDSWGNNTGGPGCMDVWKHEEPLQCVFLNLPNQTGHEARSRPKWKADIMHQHDASRPINQFIYQVTNECERLADRVKKDDSPPPGDIYSQAYEIVRGRWVNRHIWDDEWGVLPGTTWQHEKPLNDFTDSEPESESEYYSSAPPTPTLPKTNKDSETIAWTKGTTIKTKGLGKRKLTTIHDEEEITLAGPLSKRQQAEVKFADMPIEVDTANSYNIL
;
A
#
# COMPACT_ATOMS: atom_id res chain seq x y z
N MET A 1 11.15 -55.61 9.76
CA MET A 1 11.04 -54.29 9.09
C MET A 1 10.20 -53.39 9.97
N THR A 2 10.85 -52.66 10.87
CA THR A 2 10.22 -51.72 11.81
C THR A 2 10.10 -50.36 11.14
N LYS A 3 8.87 -49.86 10.97
CA LYS A 3 8.61 -48.49 10.53
C LYS A 3 8.84 -47.57 11.72
N GLU A 4 9.97 -46.88 11.75
CA GLU A 4 10.19 -45.75 12.64
C GLU A 4 9.29 -44.60 12.14
N HIS A 5 8.18 -44.38 12.83
CA HIS A 5 7.40 -43.16 12.68
C HIS A 5 8.19 -42.05 13.37
N SER A 6 8.96 -41.29 12.59
CA SER A 6 9.56 -40.03 13.05
C SER A 6 8.42 -39.12 13.48
N ASN A 7 8.24 -39.00 14.80
CA ASN A 7 7.35 -38.04 15.41
C ASN A 7 7.98 -36.67 15.20
N VAL A 8 7.69 -36.04 14.05
CA VAL A 8 8.03 -34.64 13.81
C VAL A 8 7.14 -33.86 14.77
N GLU A 9 7.70 -33.49 15.92
CA GLU A 9 7.06 -32.58 16.85
C GLU A 9 6.79 -31.28 16.08
N ASN A 10 5.51 -30.99 15.83
CA ASN A 10 5.08 -29.72 15.29
C ASN A 10 5.38 -28.66 16.35
N GLU A 11 6.58 -28.09 16.33
CA GLU A 11 6.90 -26.90 17.11
C GLU A 11 5.89 -25.83 16.71
N ALA A 12 4.99 -25.50 17.63
CA ALA A 12 4.04 -24.42 17.43
C ALA A 12 4.85 -23.13 17.22
N ILE A 13 4.72 -22.54 16.03
CA ILE A 13 5.33 -21.24 15.73
C ILE A 13 4.83 -20.26 16.79
N SER A 14 5.76 -19.60 17.48
CA SER A 14 5.43 -18.61 18.49
C SER A 14 4.58 -17.49 17.89
N ASP A 15 3.62 -16.95 18.65
CA ASP A 15 2.80 -15.81 18.22
C ASP A 15 3.67 -14.61 17.82
N ASP A 16 4.81 -14.42 18.51
CA ASP A 16 5.80 -13.39 18.18
C ASP A 16 6.43 -13.59 16.79
N ASP A 17 6.69 -14.82 16.38
CA ASP A 17 7.29 -15.11 15.07
C ASP A 17 6.27 -14.91 13.94
N LEU A 18 5.00 -15.25 14.19
CA LEU A 18 3.89 -14.95 13.27
C LEU A 18 3.74 -13.43 13.07
N ARG A 19 3.72 -12.66 14.17
CA ARG A 19 3.62 -11.20 14.12
C ARG A 19 4.79 -10.55 13.40
N ARG A 20 6.01 -11.05 13.62
CA ARG A 20 7.20 -10.60 12.86
C ARG A 20 7.04 -10.90 11.37
N SER A 21 6.57 -12.08 11.02
CA SER A 21 6.32 -12.44 9.63
C SER A 21 5.25 -11.56 8.98
N TRP A 22 4.17 -11.23 9.69
CA TRP A 22 3.09 -10.37 9.17
C TRP A 22 3.56 -8.93 8.93
N ARG A 23 4.39 -8.38 9.82
CA ARG A 23 5.02 -7.08 9.59
C ARG A 23 5.83 -7.07 8.30
N CYS A 24 6.62 -8.12 8.04
CA CYS A 24 7.36 -8.25 6.79
C CYS A 24 6.45 -8.25 5.55
N ASN A 25 5.21 -8.77 5.66
CA ASN A 25 4.26 -8.74 4.55
C ASN A 25 3.89 -7.33 4.09
N SER A 26 3.92 -6.36 5.00
CA SER A 26 3.63 -4.96 4.67
C SER A 26 4.86 -4.16 4.15
N THR A 27 6.02 -4.79 3.98
CA THR A 27 7.22 -4.12 3.42
C THR A 27 7.14 -3.97 1.89
N PRO A 28 7.81 -2.97 1.30
CA PRO A 28 7.84 -2.81 -0.16
C PRO A 28 8.31 -4.07 -0.91
N LYS A 29 9.38 -4.72 -0.42
CA LYS A 29 9.90 -5.96 -1.03
C LYS A 29 8.83 -7.03 -1.14
N LYS A 30 8.23 -7.35 0.00
CA LYS A 30 7.31 -8.47 0.10
C LYS A 30 6.01 -8.20 -0.67
N GLN A 31 5.49 -6.96 -0.59
CA GLN A 31 4.36 -6.54 -1.43
C GLN A 31 4.64 -6.71 -2.92
N PHE A 32 5.81 -6.25 -3.36
CA PHE A 32 6.19 -6.31 -4.76
C PHE A 32 6.33 -7.76 -5.25
N ASP A 33 7.01 -8.61 -4.48
CA ASP A 33 7.14 -10.05 -4.80
C ASP A 33 5.77 -10.74 -4.86
N ASP A 34 4.90 -10.48 -3.91
CA ASP A 34 3.57 -11.08 -3.86
C ASP A 34 2.70 -10.66 -5.05
N LEU A 35 2.78 -9.38 -5.45
CA LEU A 35 2.10 -8.89 -6.65
C LEU A 35 2.64 -9.53 -7.92
N ILE A 36 3.95 -9.81 -8.00
CA ILE A 36 4.54 -10.55 -9.13
C ILE A 36 3.96 -11.96 -9.20
N VAL A 37 3.90 -12.69 -8.09
CA VAL A 37 3.35 -14.05 -8.06
C VAL A 37 1.89 -14.05 -8.53
N GLU A 38 1.10 -13.06 -8.11
CA GLU A 38 -0.27 -12.90 -8.57
C GLU A 38 -0.35 -12.59 -10.07
N GLU A 39 0.47 -11.66 -10.57
CA GLU A 39 0.49 -11.29 -11.99
C GLU A 39 0.96 -12.46 -12.86
N MET A 40 1.95 -13.24 -12.40
CA MET A 40 2.35 -14.49 -13.05
C MET A 40 1.17 -15.46 -13.19
N GLY A 41 0.40 -15.64 -12.12
CA GLY A 41 -0.83 -16.45 -12.15
C GLY A 41 -1.83 -15.96 -13.19
N ARG A 42 -2.03 -14.64 -13.27
CA ARG A 42 -2.97 -14.02 -14.24
C ARG A 42 -2.49 -14.13 -15.69
N ILE A 43 -1.23 -13.83 -15.96
CA ILE A 43 -0.64 -13.96 -17.30
C ILE A 43 -0.72 -15.41 -17.74
N TRP A 44 -0.39 -16.34 -16.83
CA TRP A 44 -0.57 -17.76 -17.06
C TRP A 44 -2.03 -18.00 -17.45
N ASP A 45 -3.03 -17.67 -16.62
CA ASP A 45 -4.47 -17.91 -16.88
C ASP A 45 -5.02 -17.28 -18.15
N SER A 46 -4.38 -16.23 -18.65
CA SER A 46 -4.76 -15.55 -19.88
C SER A 46 -4.17 -16.18 -21.15
N ASP A 47 -3.15 -17.05 -21.03
CA ASP A 47 -2.49 -17.66 -22.20
C ASP A 47 -3.40 -18.72 -22.86
N PRO A 48 -3.87 -18.50 -24.11
CA PRO A 48 -4.74 -19.44 -24.80
C PRO A 48 -4.06 -20.78 -25.13
N VAL A 49 -2.72 -20.83 -25.17
CA VAL A 49 -1.94 -22.03 -25.49
C VAL A 49 -1.98 -23.06 -24.34
N LYS A 50 -2.50 -22.67 -23.17
CA LYS A 50 -2.73 -23.55 -22.02
C LYS A 50 -3.59 -24.77 -22.29
N ALA A 51 -4.51 -24.69 -23.24
CA ALA A 51 -5.35 -25.82 -23.59
C ALA A 51 -4.53 -27.01 -24.13
N GLU A 52 -3.35 -26.73 -24.71
CA GLU A 52 -2.56 -27.71 -25.45
C GLU A 52 -1.26 -28.14 -24.74
N ARG A 53 -0.75 -27.37 -23.78
CA ARG A 53 0.46 -27.74 -23.02
C ARG A 53 0.12 -28.63 -21.83
N SER A 54 0.56 -29.89 -21.88
CA SER A 54 0.43 -30.89 -20.81
C SER A 54 1.44 -30.72 -19.66
N ASP A 55 2.43 -29.84 -19.80
CA ASP A 55 3.46 -29.54 -18.79
C ASP A 55 2.93 -28.67 -17.62
N LYS A 56 1.71 -28.98 -17.15
CA LYS A 56 0.87 -28.14 -16.31
C LYS A 56 1.39 -27.84 -14.89
N VAL A 57 2.47 -28.45 -14.41
CA VAL A 57 2.67 -28.55 -12.94
C VAL A 57 4.10 -28.28 -12.45
N LEU A 58 5.14 -28.29 -13.28
CA LEU A 58 6.51 -28.33 -12.73
C LEU A 58 7.23 -26.97 -12.53
N HIS A 59 6.70 -25.82 -12.95
CA HIS A 59 7.50 -24.58 -12.94
C HIS A 59 6.72 -23.30 -12.57
N VAL A 60 6.04 -23.31 -11.43
CA VAL A 60 5.93 -22.08 -10.62
C VAL A 60 6.63 -22.33 -9.30
N ASN A 61 7.92 -22.71 -9.38
CA ASN A 61 8.76 -22.56 -8.21
C ASN A 61 8.98 -21.06 -8.03
N CYS A 62 8.24 -20.45 -7.10
CA CYS A 62 8.36 -19.02 -6.77
C CYS A 62 9.77 -18.59 -6.35
N GLN A 63 10.68 -19.55 -6.12
CA GLN A 63 12.08 -19.31 -5.82
C GLN A 63 12.98 -19.13 -7.06
N MET A 64 12.51 -19.48 -8.26
CA MET A 64 13.30 -19.24 -9.47
C MET A 64 13.07 -17.81 -9.95
N GLN A 65 13.97 -16.92 -9.54
CA GLN A 65 14.12 -15.62 -10.18
C GLN A 65 14.65 -15.84 -11.60
N GLY A 66 13.99 -15.23 -12.57
CA GLY A 66 14.34 -15.29 -14.00
C GLY A 66 13.51 -16.28 -14.82
N GLY A 67 13.07 -15.83 -15.98
CA GLY A 67 12.24 -16.59 -16.92
C GLY A 67 11.13 -15.72 -17.50
N TRP A 68 10.70 -15.99 -18.73
CA TRP A 68 9.82 -15.09 -19.48
C TRP A 68 8.56 -14.65 -18.70
N LEU A 69 7.91 -15.57 -17.98
CA LEU A 69 6.69 -15.29 -17.23
C LEU A 69 6.96 -14.38 -16.03
N TYR A 70 8.06 -14.62 -15.31
CA TYR A 70 8.48 -13.78 -14.19
C TYR A 70 8.87 -12.39 -14.71
N ASP A 71 9.67 -12.32 -15.77
CA ASP A 71 10.15 -11.05 -16.33
C ASP A 71 8.98 -10.19 -16.83
N GLN A 72 7.98 -10.80 -17.46
CA GLN A 72 6.76 -10.12 -17.89
C GLN A 72 5.94 -9.61 -16.69
N ALA A 73 5.68 -10.48 -15.70
CA ALA A 73 4.96 -10.10 -14.48
C ALA A 73 5.68 -8.99 -13.70
N PHE A 74 7.00 -9.09 -13.60
CA PHE A 74 7.86 -8.10 -12.99
C PHE A 74 7.71 -6.72 -13.65
N GLU A 75 7.83 -6.65 -14.97
CA GLU A 75 7.72 -5.37 -15.69
C GLU A 75 6.30 -4.79 -15.60
N GLU A 76 5.25 -5.61 -15.57
CA GLU A 76 3.87 -5.14 -15.38
C GLU A 76 3.66 -4.54 -13.99
N VAL A 77 4.08 -5.23 -12.92
CA VAL A 77 3.97 -4.71 -11.55
C VAL A 77 4.84 -3.47 -11.37
N ARG A 78 6.05 -3.47 -11.94
CA ARG A 78 6.93 -2.29 -11.96
C ARG A 78 6.28 -1.10 -12.66
N ALA A 79 5.70 -1.30 -13.84
CA ALA A 79 5.02 -0.25 -14.59
C ALA A 79 3.85 0.34 -13.78
N GLN A 80 3.06 -0.49 -13.09
CA GLN A 80 2.01 -0.03 -12.19
C GLN A 80 2.55 0.82 -11.03
N TRP A 81 3.69 0.43 -10.45
CA TRP A 81 4.32 1.19 -9.37
C TRP A 81 4.94 2.50 -9.86
N ILE A 82 5.43 2.55 -11.09
CA ILE A 82 5.89 3.78 -11.75
C ILE A 82 4.71 4.71 -12.00
N GLU A 83 3.59 4.20 -12.54
CA GLU A 83 2.37 4.97 -12.80
C GLU A 83 1.82 5.63 -11.52
N GLN A 84 1.81 4.90 -10.41
CA GLN A 84 1.39 5.42 -9.11
C GLN A 84 2.40 6.38 -8.46
N GLY A 85 3.60 6.52 -9.04
CA GLY A 85 4.66 7.32 -8.45
C GLY A 85 5.27 6.70 -7.19
N ILE A 86 5.15 5.39 -6.99
CA ILE A 86 5.71 4.64 -5.84
C ILE A 86 7.12 4.16 -6.13
N TRP A 87 7.40 3.79 -7.38
CA TRP A 87 8.69 3.27 -7.79
C TRP A 87 9.82 4.27 -7.52
N LYS A 88 10.89 3.83 -6.85
CA LYS A 88 12.10 4.63 -6.61
C LYS A 88 13.16 4.32 -7.66
N ASP A 89 13.89 5.33 -8.12
CA ASP A 89 14.97 5.13 -9.10
C ASP A 89 16.08 4.21 -8.56
N SER A 90 16.28 4.22 -7.24
CA SER A 90 17.24 3.33 -6.56
C SER A 90 16.91 1.84 -6.71
N TRP A 91 15.66 1.47 -6.98
CA TRP A 91 15.22 0.08 -7.14
C TRP A 91 15.53 -0.52 -8.52
N GLY A 92 15.77 0.33 -9.53
CA GLY A 92 15.94 -0.10 -10.92
C GLY A 92 17.36 -0.50 -11.31
N ASN A 93 18.37 0.00 -10.62
CA ASN A 93 19.73 0.02 -11.19
C ASN A 93 20.53 -1.28 -11.00
N ASN A 94 20.20 -2.14 -10.03
CA ASN A 94 20.96 -3.39 -9.80
C ASN A 94 20.19 -4.52 -9.11
N THR A 95 19.08 -4.24 -8.43
CA THR A 95 18.43 -5.21 -7.52
C THR A 95 17.26 -5.95 -8.15
N GLY A 96 16.79 -5.52 -9.33
CA GLY A 96 15.57 -6.07 -9.93
C GLY A 96 14.39 -5.91 -8.97
N GLY A 97 14.17 -4.69 -8.45
CA GLY A 97 13.10 -4.39 -7.49
C GLY A 97 13.57 -3.74 -6.19
N PRO A 98 12.63 -3.41 -5.28
CA PRO A 98 12.96 -3.02 -3.91
C PRO A 98 13.81 -4.09 -3.22
N GLY A 99 14.70 -3.69 -2.33
CA GLY A 99 15.45 -4.55 -1.42
C GLY A 99 14.69 -4.81 -0.11
N CYS A 100 15.11 -5.82 0.66
CA CYS A 100 14.45 -6.19 1.92
C CYS A 100 14.52 -5.12 3.02
N MET A 101 15.44 -4.17 2.91
CA MET A 101 15.61 -3.05 3.85
C MET A 101 15.10 -1.73 3.29
N ASP A 102 14.51 -1.73 2.09
CA ASP A 102 13.93 -0.52 1.53
C ASP A 102 12.62 -0.20 2.23
N VAL A 103 12.41 1.09 2.47
CA VAL A 103 11.20 1.65 3.08
C VAL A 103 10.24 2.16 2.00
N TRP A 104 8.97 2.38 2.35
CA TRP A 104 8.03 3.03 1.44
C TRP A 104 8.44 4.47 1.13
N LYS A 105 7.85 5.07 0.09
CA LYS A 105 8.08 6.50 -0.21
C LYS A 105 7.51 7.40 0.89
N HIS A 106 6.35 7.06 1.47
CA HIS A 106 5.75 7.88 2.53
C HIS A 106 6.49 7.83 3.87
N GLU A 107 7.30 6.79 4.09
CA GLU A 107 8.14 6.68 5.29
C GLU A 107 9.38 7.57 5.21
N GLU A 108 9.83 7.91 3.99
CA GLU A 108 10.92 8.85 3.83
C GLU A 108 10.48 10.24 4.28
N PRO A 109 11.33 10.97 5.03
CA PRO A 109 11.07 12.36 5.32
C PRO A 109 10.77 13.10 4.03
N LEU A 110 9.63 13.79 3.97
CA LEU A 110 9.30 14.63 2.82
C LEU A 110 10.52 15.51 2.53
N GLN A 111 11.14 15.31 1.37
CA GLN A 111 12.24 16.15 0.90
C GLN A 111 11.82 17.63 0.73
N CYS A 112 10.54 17.94 1.02
CA CYS A 112 10.00 19.28 1.21
C CYS A 112 10.76 20.16 2.22
N VAL A 113 11.80 19.67 2.91
CA VAL A 113 12.80 20.53 3.57
C VAL A 113 13.39 21.57 2.58
N PHE A 114 13.36 21.32 1.27
CA PHE A 114 13.65 22.30 0.22
C PHE A 114 12.62 23.46 0.11
N LEU A 115 11.49 23.42 0.81
CA LEU A 115 10.53 24.54 0.86
C LEU A 115 11.03 25.74 1.66
N ASN A 116 12.07 25.56 2.48
CA ASN A 116 12.74 26.66 3.17
C ASN A 116 13.77 27.38 2.28
N LEU A 117 13.86 27.06 0.98
CA LEU A 117 14.69 27.89 0.09
C LEU A 117 14.14 29.32 0.09
N PRO A 118 15.02 30.32 0.29
CA PRO A 118 14.63 31.72 0.36
C PRO A 118 13.82 32.09 -0.89
N ASN A 119 12.77 32.89 -0.69
CA ASN A 119 11.81 33.33 -1.71
C ASN A 119 12.49 33.58 -3.07
N GLN A 120 12.42 32.59 -3.96
CA GLN A 120 12.78 32.78 -5.36
C GLN A 120 11.74 33.71 -5.97
N THR A 121 12.14 34.96 -6.22
CA THR A 121 11.32 35.93 -6.94
C THR A 121 11.33 35.59 -8.43
N GLY A 122 10.16 35.27 -9.01
CA GLY A 122 10.03 35.04 -10.45
C GLY A 122 8.91 34.08 -10.85
N HIS A 123 8.95 33.63 -12.10
CA HIS A 123 7.99 32.67 -12.68
C HIS A 123 7.86 31.36 -11.89
N GLU A 124 8.91 30.96 -11.17
CA GLU A 124 8.91 29.78 -10.29
C GLU A 124 7.91 29.86 -9.13
N ALA A 125 7.55 31.07 -8.67
CA ALA A 125 6.58 31.24 -7.59
C ALA A 125 5.16 30.79 -8.00
N ARG A 126 4.81 30.84 -9.30
CA ARG A 126 3.49 30.40 -9.79
C ARG A 126 3.36 28.88 -9.92
N SER A 127 4.47 28.18 -10.16
CA SER A 127 4.47 26.71 -10.25
C SER A 127 4.50 26.02 -8.88
N ARG A 128 4.67 26.79 -7.79
CA ARG A 128 4.84 26.25 -6.43
C ARG A 128 3.72 25.34 -5.92
N PRO A 129 2.43 25.68 -6.09
CA PRO A 129 1.35 24.86 -5.56
C PRO A 129 1.25 23.49 -6.23
N LYS A 130 1.48 23.44 -7.56
CA LYS A 130 1.30 22.22 -8.34
C LYS A 130 2.35 21.16 -7.99
N TRP A 131 3.64 21.52 -7.97
CA TRP A 131 4.69 20.55 -7.64
C TRP A 131 4.55 20.02 -6.21
N LYS A 132 4.09 20.86 -5.26
CA LYS A 132 3.89 20.41 -3.88
C LYS A 132 2.78 19.37 -3.80
N ALA A 133 1.67 19.58 -4.52
CA ALA A 133 0.59 18.62 -4.61
C ALA A 133 1.07 17.30 -5.25
N ASP A 134 1.84 17.39 -6.35
CA ASP A 134 2.37 16.20 -7.04
C ASP A 134 3.32 15.39 -6.12
N ILE A 135 4.21 16.06 -5.38
CA ILE A 135 5.10 15.38 -4.42
C ILE A 135 4.30 14.74 -3.28
N MET A 136 3.31 15.43 -2.73
CA MET A 136 2.47 14.86 -1.67
C MET A 136 1.68 13.66 -2.17
N HIS A 137 1.13 13.74 -3.39
CA HIS A 137 0.42 12.64 -4.01
C HIS A 137 1.33 11.41 -4.21
N GLN A 138 2.54 11.59 -4.75
CA GLN A 138 3.51 10.50 -4.92
C GLN A 138 3.99 9.90 -3.60
N HIS A 139 4.16 10.75 -2.58
CA HIS A 139 4.53 10.31 -1.23
C HIS A 139 3.42 9.42 -0.66
N ASP A 140 2.20 9.96 -0.60
CA ASP A 140 1.04 9.28 -0.05
C ASP A 140 0.57 8.08 -0.89
N ALA A 141 0.91 7.99 -2.18
CA ALA A 141 0.53 6.87 -3.05
C ALA A 141 0.94 5.49 -2.48
N SER A 142 2.02 5.46 -1.68
CA SER A 142 2.52 4.24 -1.03
C SER A 142 1.82 3.87 0.29
N ARG A 143 0.83 4.66 0.74
CA ARG A 143 0.04 4.34 1.94
C ARG A 143 -0.93 3.18 1.69
N PRO A 144 -1.31 2.40 2.73
CA PRO A 144 -2.21 1.27 2.58
C PRO A 144 -3.53 1.64 1.89
N ILE A 145 -4.19 2.72 2.31
CA ILE A 145 -5.46 3.15 1.71
C ILE A 145 -5.36 3.49 0.23
N ASN A 146 -4.28 4.15 -0.20
CA ASN A 146 -4.10 4.51 -1.60
C ASN A 146 -3.74 3.28 -2.44
N GLN A 147 -2.91 2.37 -1.91
CA GLN A 147 -2.63 1.07 -2.53
C GLN A 147 -3.90 0.24 -2.73
N PHE A 148 -4.72 0.16 -1.70
CA PHE A 148 -5.96 -0.61 -1.74
C PHE A 148 -6.93 -0.04 -2.78
N ILE A 149 -7.17 1.27 -2.76
CA ILE A 149 -8.05 1.94 -3.73
C ILE A 149 -7.55 1.72 -5.16
N TYR A 150 -6.25 1.85 -5.41
CA TYR A 150 -5.68 1.61 -6.74
C TYR A 150 -5.90 0.15 -7.19
N GLN A 151 -5.66 -0.83 -6.31
CA GLN A 151 -5.89 -2.24 -6.62
C GLN A 151 -7.38 -2.54 -6.88
N VAL A 152 -8.31 -1.94 -6.14
CA VAL A 152 -9.76 -2.06 -6.38
C VAL A 152 -10.12 -1.50 -7.74
N THR A 153 -9.63 -0.31 -8.10
CA THR A 153 -9.86 0.30 -9.42
C THR A 153 -9.36 -0.60 -10.55
N ASN A 154 -8.14 -1.15 -10.42
CA ASN A 154 -7.61 -2.08 -11.41
C ASN A 154 -8.44 -3.37 -11.51
N GLU A 155 -8.94 -3.90 -10.39
CA GLU A 155 -9.78 -5.10 -10.41
C GLU A 155 -11.17 -4.81 -11.01
N CYS A 156 -11.74 -3.62 -10.78
CA CYS A 156 -12.96 -3.15 -11.45
C CYS A 156 -12.79 -3.13 -12.97
N GLU A 157 -11.70 -2.55 -13.47
CA GLU A 157 -11.38 -2.51 -14.91
C GLU A 157 -11.30 -3.92 -15.50
N ARG A 158 -10.65 -4.85 -14.79
CA ARG A 158 -10.54 -6.27 -15.20
C ARG A 158 -11.88 -6.98 -15.22
N LEU A 159 -12.72 -6.80 -14.20
CA LEU A 159 -14.05 -7.41 -14.16
C LEU A 159 -14.91 -6.88 -15.31
N ALA A 160 -14.86 -5.57 -15.57
CA ALA A 160 -15.56 -4.96 -16.70
C ALA A 160 -15.11 -5.56 -18.04
N ASP A 161 -13.81 -5.81 -18.22
CA ASP A 161 -13.29 -6.41 -19.45
C ASP A 161 -13.65 -7.90 -19.62
N ARG A 162 -13.76 -8.66 -18.52
CA ARG A 162 -14.28 -10.04 -18.55
C ARG A 162 -15.75 -10.07 -18.97
N VAL A 163 -16.57 -9.20 -18.40
CA VAL A 163 -17.99 -9.07 -18.75
C VAL A 163 -18.17 -8.80 -20.25
N LYS A 164 -17.33 -7.90 -20.81
CA LYS A 164 -17.33 -7.61 -22.26
C LYS A 164 -16.90 -8.80 -23.11
N LYS A 165 -15.98 -9.64 -22.63
CA LYS A 165 -15.45 -10.80 -23.38
C LYS A 165 -16.42 -11.97 -23.41
N ASP A 166 -17.12 -12.21 -22.31
CA ASP A 166 -17.99 -13.38 -22.14
C ASP A 166 -19.44 -13.12 -22.62
N ASP A 167 -19.73 -11.91 -23.14
CA ASP A 167 -21.08 -11.43 -23.48
C ASP A 167 -22.10 -11.62 -22.33
N SER A 168 -21.60 -11.70 -21.10
CA SER A 168 -22.41 -11.91 -19.90
C SER A 168 -23.06 -10.59 -19.46
N PRO A 169 -24.27 -10.63 -18.85
CA PRO A 169 -24.82 -9.45 -18.22
C PRO A 169 -23.88 -8.97 -17.10
N PRO A 170 -23.66 -7.64 -16.94
CA PRO A 170 -22.82 -7.12 -15.88
C PRO A 170 -23.27 -7.65 -14.51
N PRO A 171 -22.35 -8.07 -13.63
CA PRO A 171 -22.71 -8.36 -12.26
C PRO A 171 -23.29 -7.09 -11.63
N GLY A 172 -24.25 -7.26 -10.71
CA GLY A 172 -25.04 -6.15 -10.17
C GLY A 172 -24.18 -4.99 -9.64
N ASP A 173 -23.13 -5.29 -8.89
CA ASP A 173 -22.15 -4.30 -8.43
C ASP A 173 -20.71 -4.79 -8.64
N ILE A 174 -20.08 -4.31 -9.71
CA ILE A 174 -18.68 -4.58 -10.05
C ILE A 174 -17.74 -4.09 -8.95
N TYR A 175 -18.06 -2.95 -8.32
CA TYR A 175 -17.19 -2.33 -7.32
C TYR A 175 -17.14 -3.17 -6.03
N SER A 176 -18.31 -3.62 -5.54
CA SER A 176 -18.36 -4.51 -4.37
C SER A 176 -17.61 -5.83 -4.63
N GLN A 177 -17.73 -6.41 -5.82
CA GLN A 177 -17.00 -7.63 -6.16
C GLN A 177 -15.48 -7.40 -6.23
N ALA A 178 -15.03 -6.32 -6.86
CA ALA A 178 -13.62 -5.94 -6.91
C ALA A 178 -13.05 -5.71 -5.50
N TYR A 179 -13.79 -4.99 -4.65
CA TYR A 179 -13.45 -4.74 -3.26
C TYR A 179 -13.24 -6.06 -2.49
N GLU A 180 -14.20 -6.99 -2.54
CA GLU A 180 -14.09 -8.27 -1.82
C GLU A 180 -12.92 -9.13 -2.32
N ILE A 181 -12.65 -9.11 -3.63
CA ILE A 181 -11.50 -9.82 -4.21
C ILE A 181 -10.18 -9.23 -3.67
N VAL A 182 -10.03 -7.90 -3.71
CA VAL A 182 -8.79 -7.24 -3.24
C VAL A 182 -8.63 -7.40 -1.73
N ARG A 183 -9.69 -7.21 -0.95
CA ARG A 183 -9.68 -7.45 0.50
C ARG A 183 -9.32 -8.88 0.82
N GLY A 184 -9.93 -9.86 0.14
CA GLY A 184 -9.60 -11.28 0.30
C GLY A 184 -8.12 -11.56 0.04
N ARG A 185 -7.51 -10.95 -0.98
CA ARG A 185 -6.06 -11.06 -1.23
C ARG A 185 -5.23 -10.48 -0.07
N TRP A 186 -5.63 -9.32 0.46
CA TRP A 186 -4.92 -8.69 1.58
C TRP A 186 -5.01 -9.48 2.88
N VAL A 187 -6.18 -10.07 3.17
CA VAL A 187 -6.39 -10.97 4.31
C VAL A 187 -5.53 -12.23 4.15
N ASN A 188 -5.54 -12.86 2.97
CA ASN A 188 -4.74 -14.07 2.70
C ASN A 188 -3.24 -13.83 2.82
N ARG A 189 -2.77 -12.61 2.52
CA ARG A 189 -1.37 -12.21 2.65
C ARG A 189 -1.02 -11.66 4.05
N HIS A 190 -1.95 -11.68 5.00
CA HIS A 190 -1.78 -11.09 6.33
C HIS A 190 -1.30 -9.63 6.28
N ILE A 191 -1.82 -8.86 5.33
CA ILE A 191 -1.59 -7.42 5.20
C ILE A 191 -2.75 -6.67 5.86
N TRP A 192 -3.96 -7.22 5.75
CA TRP A 192 -5.16 -6.65 6.34
C TRP A 192 -5.06 -6.66 7.87
N ASP A 193 -5.30 -5.51 8.47
CA ASP A 193 -5.43 -5.36 9.92
C ASP A 193 -6.91 -5.37 10.30
N ASP A 194 -7.31 -6.23 11.23
CA ASP A 194 -8.70 -6.36 11.66
C ASP A 194 -9.22 -5.07 12.33
N GLU A 195 -8.32 -4.23 12.85
CA GLU A 195 -8.67 -2.92 13.43
C GLU A 195 -9.13 -1.90 12.37
N TRP A 196 -8.81 -2.09 11.09
CA TRP A 196 -9.17 -1.16 10.02
C TRP A 196 -10.67 -1.15 9.69
N GLY A 197 -11.42 -2.21 10.05
CA GLY A 197 -12.85 -2.29 9.77
C GLY A 197 -13.16 -2.47 8.28
N VAL A 198 -13.73 -1.44 7.62
CA VAL A 198 -14.17 -1.51 6.21
C VAL A 198 -13.11 -1.00 5.23
N LEU A 199 -12.29 -0.02 5.62
CA LEU A 199 -11.25 0.50 4.74
C LEU A 199 -9.93 0.46 5.48
N PRO A 200 -8.82 0.13 4.80
CA PRO A 200 -7.51 0.14 5.42
C PRO A 200 -7.17 1.54 5.95
N GLY A 201 -6.38 1.57 7.03
CA GLY A 201 -5.87 2.79 7.62
C GLY A 201 -4.81 3.50 6.77
N THR A 202 -4.16 4.50 7.38
CA THR A 202 -3.12 5.32 6.74
C THR A 202 -1.69 4.85 7.01
N THR A 203 -1.51 3.87 7.89
CA THR A 203 -0.22 3.34 8.35
C THR A 203 -0.13 1.83 8.11
N TRP A 204 1.01 1.34 7.65
CA TRP A 204 1.24 -0.10 7.51
C TRP A 204 1.43 -0.78 8.87
N GLN A 205 1.19 -2.10 8.93
CA GLN A 205 1.37 -2.87 10.17
C GLN A 205 2.82 -2.83 10.69
N HIS A 206 3.83 -2.83 9.81
CA HIS A 206 5.23 -2.71 10.24
C HIS A 206 5.59 -1.34 10.84
N GLU A 207 4.82 -0.29 10.54
CA GLU A 207 5.02 1.05 11.10
C GLU A 207 4.48 1.19 12.53
N LYS A 208 3.52 0.35 12.94
CA LYS A 208 3.01 0.36 14.31
C LYS A 208 4.13 0.03 15.29
N PRO A 209 4.25 0.67 16.47
CA PRO A 209 5.26 0.30 17.46
C PRO A 209 5.01 -1.13 17.99
N LEU A 210 6.06 -1.81 18.45
CA LEU A 210 5.91 -3.19 18.96
C LEU A 210 5.09 -3.26 20.25
N ASN A 211 5.10 -2.20 21.06
CA ASN A 211 4.47 -2.18 22.38
C ASN A 211 2.95 -2.22 22.33
N ASP A 212 2.33 -1.81 21.22
CA ASP A 212 0.86 -1.81 21.09
C ASP A 212 0.28 -3.24 21.04
N PHE A 213 1.15 -4.25 20.91
CA PHE A 213 0.75 -5.65 20.75
C PHE A 213 0.81 -6.47 22.05
N THR A 214 1.33 -5.91 23.15
CA THR A 214 1.50 -6.64 24.43
C THR A 214 0.36 -6.47 25.42
N ASP A 215 -0.56 -5.52 25.19
CA ASP A 215 -1.45 -5.04 26.25
C ASP A 215 -2.88 -5.60 26.18
N SER A 216 -3.17 -6.50 25.25
CA SER A 216 -4.36 -7.35 25.33
C SER A 216 -4.01 -8.68 26.01
N GLU A 217 -3.37 -8.61 27.17
CA GLU A 217 -3.52 -9.68 28.15
C GLU A 217 -5.03 -9.79 28.38
N PRO A 218 -5.70 -10.88 27.97
CA PRO A 218 -7.13 -11.00 28.20
C PRO A 218 -7.27 -10.80 29.69
N GLU A 219 -7.97 -9.74 30.12
CA GLU A 219 -8.40 -9.57 31.51
C GLU A 219 -9.14 -10.85 31.83
N SER A 220 -8.41 -11.82 32.38
CA SER A 220 -8.95 -13.10 32.74
C SER A 220 -10.03 -12.73 33.74
N GLU A 221 -11.28 -12.99 33.37
CA GLU A 221 -12.47 -12.89 34.21
C GLU A 221 -12.37 -13.88 35.39
N SER A 222 -11.27 -13.81 36.15
CA SER A 222 -10.99 -14.62 37.32
C SER A 222 -11.63 -14.01 38.58
N GLU A 223 -12.35 -12.89 38.47
CA GLU A 223 -13.12 -12.31 39.58
C GLU A 223 -14.51 -12.96 39.83
N TYR A 224 -14.89 -14.04 39.11
CA TYR A 224 -16.25 -14.60 39.28
C TYR A 224 -16.43 -15.64 40.40
N TYR A 225 -15.39 -16.05 41.15
CA TYR A 225 -15.58 -16.90 42.34
C TYR A 225 -14.83 -16.39 43.57
N SER A 226 -15.18 -15.19 44.05
CA SER A 226 -15.00 -14.85 45.45
C SER A 226 -16.24 -14.13 45.99
N SER A 227 -17.34 -14.90 46.13
CA SER A 227 -18.50 -14.54 46.93
C SER A 227 -18.13 -14.50 48.42
N ALA A 228 -17.44 -13.44 48.84
CA ALA A 228 -17.45 -13.01 50.23
C ALA A 228 -18.57 -11.96 50.40
N PRO A 229 -19.38 -12.02 51.48
CA PRO A 229 -20.48 -11.10 51.70
C PRO A 229 -19.99 -9.65 51.93
N PRO A 230 -20.74 -8.63 51.46
CA PRO A 230 -20.32 -7.24 51.53
C PRO A 230 -20.25 -6.75 52.97
N THR A 231 -19.07 -6.24 53.35
CA THR A 231 -18.88 -5.51 54.62
C THR A 231 -19.19 -4.03 54.38
N PRO A 232 -20.04 -3.38 55.18
CA PRO A 232 -20.44 -1.99 54.96
C PRO A 232 -19.38 -1.02 55.49
N THR A 233 -18.74 -0.24 54.62
CA THR A 233 -17.95 0.93 55.09
C THR A 233 -18.02 2.14 54.15
N LEU A 234 -18.69 3.17 54.69
CA LEU A 234 -18.65 4.64 54.58
C LEU A 234 -17.83 5.41 53.52
N PRO A 235 -18.30 6.63 53.14
CA PRO A 235 -17.76 7.47 52.07
C PRO A 235 -16.67 8.45 52.55
N LYS A 236 -15.66 8.69 51.71
CA LYS A 236 -14.69 9.81 51.80
C LYS A 236 -14.34 10.27 50.38
N THR A 237 -14.94 11.36 49.88
CA THR A 237 -14.45 12.76 49.84
C THR A 237 -13.26 13.04 48.93
N ASN A 238 -13.55 13.84 47.89
CA ASN A 238 -12.71 14.62 46.97
C ASN A 238 -11.29 15.01 47.42
N LYS A 239 -10.37 15.03 46.44
CA LYS A 239 -9.35 16.09 46.30
C LYS A 239 -8.69 16.11 44.91
N ASP A 240 -9.09 17.12 44.13
CA ASP A 240 -8.28 18.17 43.51
C ASP A 240 -7.00 17.82 42.71
N SER A 241 -7.12 18.06 41.41
CA SER A 241 -6.24 18.81 40.49
C SER A 241 -4.72 18.85 40.76
N GLU A 242 -3.96 18.31 39.81
CA GLU A 242 -2.59 18.76 39.53
C GLU A 242 -2.38 19.19 38.09
N THR A 243 -1.60 20.26 37.99
CA THR A 243 -1.33 21.14 36.86
C THR A 243 -0.06 20.67 36.16
N ILE A 244 -0.08 20.42 34.84
CA ILE A 244 1.13 20.10 34.06
C ILE A 244 1.70 21.37 33.42
N ALA A 245 2.93 21.72 33.83
CA ALA A 245 3.72 22.84 33.33
C ALA A 245 4.41 22.49 31.98
N TRP A 246 4.39 23.44 31.05
CA TRP A 246 5.11 23.37 29.77
C TRP A 246 6.56 23.87 29.91
N THR A 247 7.54 23.04 29.57
CA THR A 247 8.95 23.45 29.44
C THR A 247 9.33 23.75 27.99
N LYS A 248 10.03 24.88 27.81
CA LYS A 248 10.44 25.49 26.54
C LYS A 248 11.74 24.90 25.99
N GLY A 249 11.77 24.71 24.67
CA GLY A 249 12.80 25.23 23.75
C GLY A 249 14.25 24.73 23.86
N THR A 250 14.68 23.91 22.89
CA THR A 250 16.10 23.71 22.57
C THR A 250 16.40 24.24 21.17
N THR A 251 17.23 25.29 21.10
CA THR A 251 17.75 25.87 19.87
C THR A 251 19.04 25.15 19.46
N ILE A 252 19.07 24.54 18.28
CA ILE A 252 20.28 23.97 17.69
C ILE A 252 20.80 24.96 16.64
N LYS A 253 22.03 25.48 16.86
CA LYS A 253 22.77 26.29 15.88
C LYS A 253 23.51 25.36 14.92
N THR A 254 23.22 25.44 13.63
CA THR A 254 24.03 24.82 12.57
C THR A 254 25.14 25.78 12.13
N LYS A 255 26.39 25.30 12.11
CA LYS A 255 27.54 25.98 11.51
C LYS A 255 27.73 25.46 10.08
N GLY A 256 27.94 26.39 9.15
CA GLY A 256 28.10 26.12 7.73
C GLY A 256 29.48 25.61 7.32
N LEU A 257 29.52 24.96 6.16
CA LEU A 257 30.67 24.66 5.30
C LEU A 257 30.06 24.05 4.02
N GLY A 258 30.43 24.31 2.78
CA GLY A 258 31.39 25.20 2.14
C GLY A 258 31.03 25.21 0.66
N LYS A 259 31.23 26.35 0.00
CA LYS A 259 30.90 26.56 -1.42
C LYS A 259 31.85 25.74 -2.30
N ARG A 260 31.31 24.85 -3.15
CA ARG A 260 32.06 24.28 -4.29
C ARG A 260 31.54 24.89 -5.58
N LYS A 261 32.47 25.42 -6.38
CA LYS A 261 32.29 25.94 -7.74
C LYS A 261 31.91 24.77 -8.65
N LEU A 262 30.74 24.84 -9.29
CA LEU A 262 30.39 23.97 -10.41
C LEU A 262 30.68 24.73 -11.70
N THR A 263 31.52 24.16 -12.56
CA THR A 263 31.76 24.61 -13.92
C THR A 263 30.68 24.02 -14.83
N THR A 264 29.89 24.90 -15.44
CA THR A 264 28.91 24.55 -16.48
C THR A 264 29.64 24.18 -17.76
N ILE A 265 29.45 22.94 -18.22
CA ILE A 265 29.74 22.51 -19.60
C ILE A 265 28.37 22.42 -20.27
N HIS A 266 28.17 23.23 -21.30
CA HIS A 266 26.98 23.17 -22.16
C HIS A 266 27.27 22.17 -23.27
N ASP A 267 26.67 20.99 -23.18
CA ASP A 267 26.43 20.12 -24.33
C ASP A 267 24.91 20.02 -24.50
N GLU A 268 24.40 20.65 -25.55
CA GLU A 268 23.00 20.54 -25.95
C GLU A 268 22.84 19.27 -26.80
N GLU A 269 22.43 18.17 -26.16
CA GLU A 269 21.78 17.07 -26.87
C GLU A 269 20.27 17.18 -26.68
N GLU A 270 19.59 17.45 -27.78
CA GLU A 270 18.14 17.51 -27.92
C GLU A 270 17.54 16.10 -27.77
N ILE A 271 17.27 15.70 -26.53
CA ILE A 271 16.55 14.45 -26.25
C ILE A 271 15.06 14.68 -26.46
N THR A 272 14.54 14.22 -27.59
CA THR A 272 13.10 14.15 -27.88
C THR A 272 12.46 13.00 -27.09
N LEU A 273 12.22 13.21 -25.79
CA LEU A 273 11.49 12.28 -24.91
C LEU A 273 9.96 12.51 -25.03
N ALA A 274 9.39 12.20 -26.20
CA ALA A 274 7.95 12.04 -26.36
C ALA A 274 7.63 10.56 -26.56
N GLY A 275 7.64 9.80 -25.47
CA GLY A 275 7.06 8.45 -25.47
C GLY A 275 5.55 8.52 -25.65
N PRO A 276 4.91 7.51 -26.28
CA PRO A 276 3.46 7.48 -26.43
C PRO A 276 2.78 7.47 -25.05
N LEU A 277 1.85 8.40 -24.84
CA LEU A 277 0.97 8.47 -23.67
C LEU A 277 0.29 7.12 -23.45
N SER A 278 0.36 6.61 -22.22
CA SER A 278 -0.34 5.39 -21.80
C SER A 278 -1.82 5.47 -22.19
N LYS A 279 -2.41 4.36 -22.63
CA LYS A 279 -3.85 4.26 -22.97
C LYS A 279 -4.74 4.73 -21.80
N ARG A 280 -4.23 4.68 -20.56
CA ARG A 280 -4.92 5.13 -19.34
C ARG A 280 -4.97 6.66 -19.19
N GLN A 281 -3.88 7.36 -19.50
CA GLN A 281 -3.86 8.84 -19.49
C GLN A 281 -4.76 9.43 -20.58
N GLN A 282 -5.01 8.68 -21.67
CA GLN A 282 -5.97 9.07 -22.70
C GLN A 282 -7.44 8.85 -22.27
N ALA A 283 -7.69 8.00 -21.26
CA ALA A 283 -9.02 7.76 -20.72
C ALA A 283 -9.42 8.81 -19.67
N GLU A 284 -8.47 9.29 -18.85
CA GLU A 284 -8.74 10.34 -17.86
C GLU A 284 -9.11 11.69 -18.47
N VAL A 285 -8.57 12.04 -19.64
CA VAL A 285 -8.97 13.26 -20.38
C VAL A 285 -10.42 13.16 -20.89
N LYS A 286 -10.96 11.95 -21.10
CA LYS A 286 -12.34 11.75 -21.56
C LYS A 286 -13.38 11.79 -20.44
N PHE A 287 -13.01 11.56 -19.18
CA PHE A 287 -13.96 11.58 -18.06
C PHE A 287 -14.33 13.00 -17.60
N ALA A 288 -13.51 14.00 -17.90
CA ALA A 288 -13.77 15.40 -17.53
C ALA A 288 -14.81 16.10 -18.42
N ASP A 289 -15.19 15.51 -19.57
CA ASP A 289 -16.10 16.11 -20.56
C ASP A 289 -17.47 15.40 -20.63
N MET A 290 -17.81 14.54 -19.68
CA MET A 290 -19.14 13.93 -19.64
C MET A 290 -20.20 14.92 -19.10
N PRO A 291 -21.22 15.30 -19.90
CA PRO A 291 -22.28 16.17 -19.43
C PRO A 291 -23.11 15.43 -18.37
N ILE A 292 -23.27 16.06 -17.21
CA ILE A 292 -24.21 15.62 -16.18
C ILE A 292 -25.60 16.01 -16.69
N GLU A 293 -26.29 15.10 -17.36
CA GLU A 293 -27.73 15.25 -17.62
C GLU A 293 -28.47 15.06 -16.29
N VAL A 294 -28.81 16.19 -15.67
CA VAL A 294 -29.68 16.23 -14.49
C VAL A 294 -31.11 16.08 -15.00
N ASP A 295 -31.62 14.86 -14.96
CA ASP A 295 -33.00 14.56 -15.35
C ASP A 295 -33.98 15.07 -14.28
N THR A 296 -34.31 16.35 -14.34
CA THR A 296 -35.40 16.97 -13.54
C THR A 296 -36.75 16.59 -14.13
N ALA A 297 -37.23 15.38 -13.85
CA ALA A 297 -38.61 15.01 -14.10
C ALA A 297 -39.09 13.93 -13.11
N ASN A 298 -39.43 14.35 -11.89
CA ASN A 298 -40.40 13.60 -11.10
C ASN A 298 -41.17 14.51 -10.13
N SER A 299 -42.07 15.31 -10.68
CA SER A 299 -43.14 15.97 -9.94
C SER A 299 -44.22 14.94 -9.62
N TYR A 300 -44.21 14.38 -8.41
CA TYR A 300 -45.34 13.62 -7.90
C TYR A 300 -46.48 14.57 -7.53
N ASN A 301 -47.58 14.46 -8.29
CA ASN A 301 -48.89 14.95 -7.90
C ASN A 301 -49.35 14.23 -6.62
N ILE A 302 -49.59 15.00 -5.56
CA ILE A 302 -50.38 14.56 -4.40
C ILE A 302 -51.80 15.09 -4.63
N LEU A 303 -52.74 14.16 -4.81
CA LEU A 303 -54.18 14.38 -4.61
C LEU A 303 -54.54 14.01 -3.17
#